data_AF-A0A9X3WB15-F1
#
_entry.id   AF-A0A9X3WB15-F1
#
_cell.length_a   1.000
_cell.length_b   1.000
_cell.length_c   1.000
_cell.angle_alpha   90.00
_cell.angle_beta   90.00
_cell.angle_gamma   90.00
#
_symmetry.space_group_name_H-M   'P 1'
#
loop_
_entity.id
_entity.type
_entity.pdbx_description
1 polymer ?
#
loop_
_entity_poly.entity_id
_entity_poly.type
_entity_poly.pdbx_seq_one_letter_code
_entity_poly.pdbx_strand_id
1 'polypeptide(L)'
;MNRLLALHETTVQLQRILSKEVVEGERDATLEQINVLLDEREQQLNIVQPPFSEDEQEVGEKLLPINQDIQVKMDELFSQIKQDVKSIKTQKRSNQTYTNPYQSLSNYDGMFLDHKK
;
A
#
# COMPACT_ATOMS: atom_id res chain seq x y z
N MET A 1 -13.06 30.21 8.41
CA MET A 1 -13.38 28.80 8.14
C MET A 1 -12.72 27.99 9.26
N ASN A 2 -13.45 27.13 9.97
CA ASN A 2 -12.90 26.37 11.09
C ASN A 2 -11.89 25.35 10.54
N ARG A 3 -10.60 25.54 10.84
CA ARG A 3 -9.48 24.75 10.31
C ARG A 3 -9.60 23.26 10.63
N LEU A 4 -10.22 22.90 11.76
CA LEU A 4 -10.46 21.50 12.11
C LEU A 4 -11.63 20.88 11.35
N LEU A 5 -12.60 21.67 10.87
CA LEU A 5 -13.65 21.14 10.01
C LEU A 5 -13.09 20.70 8.66
N ALA A 6 -12.19 21.49 8.06
CA ALA A 6 -11.52 21.09 6.83
C ALA A 6 -10.71 19.79 7.02
N LEU A 7 -9.94 19.70 8.12
CA LEU A 7 -9.20 18.49 8.46
C LEU A 7 -10.13 17.28 8.65
N HIS A 8 -11.26 17.49 9.33
CA HIS A 8 -12.26 16.45 9.56
C HIS A 8 -12.86 15.95 8.23
N GLU A 9 -13.24 16.86 7.33
CA GLU A 9 -13.77 16.51 6.02
C GLU A 9 -12.79 15.66 5.20
N THR A 10 -11.53 16.08 5.08
CA THR A 10 -10.49 15.31 4.37
C THR A 10 -10.28 13.95 5.01
N THR A 11 -10.26 13.89 6.35
CA THR A 11 -10.09 12.64 7.11
C THR A 11 -11.26 11.68 6.87
N VAL A 12 -12.51 12.16 6.84
CA VAL A 12 -13.69 11.34 6.51
C VAL A 12 -13.67 10.87 5.06
N GLN A 13 -13.24 11.71 4.11
CA GLN A 13 -13.09 11.31 2.71
C GLN A 13 -12.06 10.18 2.57
N LEU A 14 -10.91 10.32 3.23
CA LEU A 14 -9.86 9.29 3.25
C LEU A 14 -10.38 7.97 3.84
N GLN A 15 -11.06 8.02 4.99
CA GLN A 15 -11.70 6.85 5.59
C GLN A 15 -12.67 6.17 4.62
N ARG A 16 -13.49 6.95 3.90
CA ARG A 16 -14.46 6.42 2.95
C ARG A 16 -13.78 5.69 1.79
N ILE A 17 -12.69 6.24 1.24
CA ILE A 17 -11.96 5.59 0.16
C ILE A 17 -11.32 4.28 0.66
N LEU A 18 -10.68 4.31 1.82
CA LEU A 18 -10.06 3.13 2.42
C LEU A 18 -11.05 2.03 2.83
N SER A 19 -12.33 2.39 3.03
CA SER A 19 -13.38 1.43 3.37
C SER A 19 -14.01 0.76 2.15
N LYS A 20 -13.76 1.26 0.94
CA LYS A 20 -14.30 0.67 -0.28
C LYS A 20 -13.43 -0.53 -0.69
N GLU A 21 -14.09 -1.56 -1.20
CA GLU A 21 -13.40 -2.65 -1.87
C GLU A 21 -12.76 -2.12 -3.15
N VAL A 22 -11.43 -2.28 -3.27
CA VAL A 22 -10.69 -1.79 -4.42
C VAL A 22 -10.82 -2.80 -5.56
N VAL A 23 -11.54 -2.42 -6.61
CA VAL A 23 -11.65 -3.22 -7.83
C VAL A 23 -10.29 -3.22 -8.54
N GLU A 24 -9.86 -4.37 -9.05
CA GLU A 24 -8.50 -4.58 -9.60
C GLU A 24 -8.13 -3.56 -10.71
N GLY A 25 -9.11 -3.09 -11.49
CA GLY A 25 -8.92 -2.09 -12.55
C GLY A 25 -8.89 -0.62 -12.08
N GLU A 26 -9.27 -0.34 -10.84
CA GLU A 26 -9.31 1.02 -10.27
C GLU A 26 -8.25 1.24 -9.19
N ARG A 27 -7.38 0.25 -8.97
CA ARG A 27 -6.42 0.25 -7.88
C ARG A 27 -5.45 1.42 -7.93
N ASP A 28 -4.86 1.68 -9.09
CA ASP A 28 -3.90 2.77 -9.26
C ASP A 28 -4.56 4.13 -9.03
N ALA A 29 -5.74 4.34 -9.63
CA ALA A 29 -6.53 5.56 -9.45
C ALA A 29 -6.96 5.76 -7.98
N THR A 30 -7.27 4.68 -7.27
CA THR A 30 -7.62 4.72 -5.84
C THR A 30 -6.42 5.11 -4.99
N LEU A 31 -5.22 4.56 -5.29
CA LEU A 31 -3.98 4.91 -4.60
C LEU A 31 -3.58 6.37 -4.86
N GLU A 32 -3.76 6.87 -6.07
CA GLU A 32 -3.55 8.28 -6.40
C GLU A 32 -4.47 9.19 -5.58
N GLN A 33 -5.77 8.87 -5.49
CA GLN A 33 -6.72 9.62 -4.66
C GLN A 33 -6.34 9.61 -3.18
N ILE A 34 -5.90 8.46 -2.65
CA ILE A 34 -5.40 8.36 -1.27
C ILE A 34 -4.20 9.29 -1.06
N ASN A 35 -3.23 9.31 -1.97
CA ASN A 35 -2.06 10.17 -1.87
C ASN A 35 -2.44 11.65 -1.89
N VAL A 36 -3.32 12.07 -2.81
CA VAL A 36 -3.81 13.46 -2.88
C VAL A 36 -4.46 13.89 -1.56
N LEU A 37 -5.31 13.03 -0.97
CA LEU A 37 -5.96 13.32 0.31
C LEU A 37 -4.97 13.35 1.47
N LEU A 38 -3.92 12.51 1.44
CA LEU A 38 -2.87 12.53 2.45
C LEU A 38 -2.05 13.83 2.40
N ASP A 39 -1.69 14.28 1.20
CA ASP A 39 -0.95 15.53 1.00
C ASP A 39 -1.79 16.74 1.46
N GLU A 40 -3.07 16.78 1.09
CA GLU A 40 -3.99 17.83 1.53
C GLU A 40 -4.13 17.83 3.06
N ARG A 41 -4.27 16.65 3.65
CA ARG A 41 -4.37 16.48 5.11
C ARG A 41 -3.10 16.94 5.83
N GLU A 42 -1.92 16.66 5.28
CA GLU A 42 -0.64 17.14 5.83
C GLU A 42 -0.59 18.67 5.86
N GLN A 43 -1.00 19.33 4.77
CA GLN A 43 -1.07 20.79 4.71
C GLN A 43 -2.03 21.35 5.76
N GLN A 44 -3.20 20.73 5.94
CA GLN A 44 -4.18 21.13 6.93
C GLN A 44 -3.65 20.96 8.37
N LEU A 45 -2.97 19.84 8.66
CA LEU A 45 -2.36 19.58 9.98
C LEU A 45 -1.33 20.65 10.35
N ASN A 46 -0.53 21.13 9.39
CA ASN A 46 0.47 22.18 9.65
C ASN A 46 -0.15 23.51 10.12
N ILE A 47 -1.41 23.77 9.76
CA ILE A 47 -2.16 24.98 10.10
C ILE A 47 -2.91 24.83 11.43
N VAL A 48 -3.20 23.59 11.85
CA VAL A 48 -3.88 23.28 13.11
C VAL A 48 -2.88 23.38 14.27
N GLN A 49 -2.80 24.59 14.85
CA GLN A 49 -1.91 24.91 15.98
C GLN A 49 -2.68 25.60 17.12
N PRO A 50 -2.26 25.45 18.38
CA PRO A 50 -2.91 26.13 19.50
C PRO A 50 -2.83 27.66 19.37
N PRO A 51 -3.74 28.42 20.03
CA PRO A 51 -4.80 27.96 20.93
C PRO A 51 -6.02 27.41 20.17
N PHE A 52 -6.76 26.49 20.81
CA PHE A 52 -7.99 25.89 20.26
C PHE A 52 -9.24 26.42 20.96
N SER A 53 -10.30 26.64 20.20
CA SER A 53 -11.65 26.94 20.73
C SER A 53 -12.37 25.68 21.23
N GLU A 54 -13.45 25.83 22.01
CA GLU A 54 -14.27 24.70 22.47
C GLU A 54 -14.85 23.89 21.29
N ASP A 55 -15.37 24.58 20.27
CA ASP A 55 -15.87 23.93 19.04
C ASP A 55 -14.77 23.12 18.33
N GLU A 56 -13.54 23.63 18.32
CA GLU A 56 -12.39 22.94 17.75
C GLU A 56 -12.01 21.70 18.57
N GLN A 57 -12.08 21.77 19.91
CA GLN A 57 -11.83 20.61 20.76
C GLN A 57 -12.87 19.50 20.53
N GLU A 58 -14.16 19.84 20.41
CA GLU A 58 -15.22 18.87 20.13
C GLU A 58 -15.02 18.17 18.77
N VAL A 59 -14.62 18.91 17.74
CA VAL A 59 -14.29 18.33 16.43
C VAL A 59 -13.05 17.44 16.53
N GLY A 60 -12.04 17.86 17.29
CA GLY A 60 -10.84 17.07 17.55
C GLY A 60 -11.13 15.72 18.19
N GLU A 61 -12.01 15.68 19.20
CA GLU A 61 -12.43 14.45 19.86
C GLU A 61 -13.11 13.46 18.89
N LYS A 62 -13.96 13.98 17.99
CA LYS A 62 -14.60 13.16 16.93
C LYS A 62 -13.61 12.65 15.88
N LEU A 63 -12.50 13.36 15.68
CA LEU A 63 -11.50 13.02 14.67
C LEU A 63 -10.59 11.86 15.10
N LEU A 64 -10.33 11.72 16.40
CA LEU A 64 -9.48 10.66 16.96
C LEU A 64 -9.89 9.23 16.56
N PRO A 65 -11.16 8.79 16.74
CA PRO A 65 -11.56 7.43 16.35
C PRO A 65 -11.47 7.20 14.84
N ILE A 66 -11.77 8.21 14.03
CA ILE A 66 -11.67 8.13 12.56
C ILE A 66 -10.21 7.94 12.14
N ASN A 67 -9.29 8.66 12.77
CA ASN A 67 -7.85 8.52 12.51
C ASN A 67 -7.32 7.13 12.89
N GLN A 68 -7.82 6.55 13.99
CA GLN A 68 -7.45 5.18 14.39
C GLN A 68 -7.92 4.14 13.35
N ASP A 69 -9.16 4.26 12.88
CA ASP A 69 -9.70 3.38 11.84
C ASP A 69 -8.92 3.50 10.52
N ILE A 70 -8.56 4.72 10.11
CA ILE A 70 -7.70 4.96 8.94
C ILE A 70 -6.35 4.26 9.11
N GLN A 71 -5.73 4.37 10.28
CA GLN A 71 -4.42 3.76 10.53
C GLN A 71 -4.46 2.23 10.34
N VAL A 72 -5.49 1.57 10.90
CA VAL A 72 -5.69 0.12 10.72
C VAL A 72 -5.83 -0.23 9.23
N LYS A 73 -6.68 0.48 8.49
CA LYS A 73 -6.92 0.22 7.06
C LYS A 73 -5.69 0.47 6.20
N MET A 74 -4.88 1.48 6.55
CA MET A 74 -3.61 1.74 5.87
C MET A 74 -2.61 0.61 6.09
N ASP A 75 -2.53 0.07 7.31
CA ASP A 75 -1.65 -1.07 7.62
C ASP A 75 -2.08 -2.35 6.87
N GLU A 76 -3.40 -2.57 6.75
CA GLU A 76 -3.97 -3.66 5.94
C GLU A 76 -3.63 -3.49 4.46
N LEU A 77 -3.88 -2.31 3.88
CA LEU A 77 -3.55 -1.99 2.49
C LEU A 77 -2.05 -2.17 2.22
N PHE A 78 -1.19 -1.68 3.12
CA PHE A 78 0.26 -1.84 2.98
C PHE A 78 0.69 -3.30 3.05
N SER A 79 0.05 -4.09 3.91
CA SER A 79 0.28 -5.53 4.01
C SER A 79 -0.13 -6.25 2.71
N GLN A 80 -1.26 -5.88 2.11
CA GLN A 80 -1.69 -6.42 0.83
C GLN A 80 -0.68 -6.11 -0.29
N ILE A 81 -0.24 -4.85 -0.39
CA ILE A 81 0.77 -4.43 -1.38
C ILE A 81 2.07 -5.23 -1.22
N LYS A 82 2.53 -5.47 0.02
CA LYS A 82 3.73 -6.30 0.28
C LYS A 82 3.55 -7.74 -0.20
N GLN A 83 2.37 -8.33 0.02
CA GLN A 83 2.07 -9.68 -0.44
C GLN A 83 2.09 -9.76 -1.96
N ASP A 84 1.50 -8.79 -2.64
CA ASP A 84 1.48 -8.73 -4.11
C ASP A 84 2.90 -8.66 -4.69
N VAL A 85 3.75 -7.80 -4.12
CA VAL A 85 5.18 -7.70 -4.49
C VAL A 85 5.91 -9.04 -4.28
N LYS A 86 5.62 -9.77 -3.20
CA LYS A 86 6.20 -11.09 -2.93
C LYS A 86 5.73 -12.15 -3.93
N SER A 87 4.45 -12.12 -4.30
CA SER A 87 3.86 -13.03 -5.29
C SER A 87 4.47 -12.82 -6.68
N ILE A 88 4.61 -11.56 -7.12
CA ILE A 88 5.27 -11.21 -8.39
C ILE A 88 6.72 -11.71 -8.43
N LYS A 89 7.48 -11.56 -7.33
CA LYS A 89 8.87 -12.05 -7.24
C LYS A 89 8.93 -13.59 -7.32
N THR A 90 8.02 -14.28 -6.65
CA THR A 90 7.95 -15.75 -6.67
C THR A 90 7.60 -16.28 -8.06
N GLN A 91 6.64 -15.66 -8.74
CA GLN A 91 6.25 -16.03 -10.10
C GLN A 91 7.41 -15.84 -11.09
N LYS A 92 8.17 -14.74 -10.99
CA LYS A 92 9.38 -14.52 -11.81
C LYS A 92 10.43 -15.61 -11.61
N ARG A 93 10.69 -16.01 -10.36
CA ARG A 93 11.65 -17.10 -10.04
C ARG A 93 11.17 -18.43 -10.61
N SER A 94 9.90 -18.78 -10.42
CA SER A 94 9.32 -20.02 -10.94
C SER A 94 9.43 -20.08 -12.47
N ASN A 95 9.05 -19.02 -13.17
CA ASN A 95 9.15 -18.96 -14.62
C ASN A 95 10.60 -19.11 -15.12
N GLN A 96 11.58 -18.51 -14.43
CA GLN A 96 13.00 -18.68 -14.77
C GLN A 96 13.47 -20.14 -14.60
N THR A 97 13.07 -20.83 -13.53
CA THR A 97 13.41 -22.24 -13.30
C THR A 97 12.82 -23.16 -14.37
N TYR A 98 11.60 -22.89 -14.86
CA TYR A 98 10.98 -23.66 -15.94
C TYR A 98 11.58 -23.37 -17.33
N THR A 99 12.09 -22.16 -17.58
CA THR A 99 12.72 -21.83 -18.86
C THR A 99 14.15 -22.37 -19.02
N ASN A 100 14.81 -22.79 -17.94
CA ASN A 100 16.18 -23.31 -18.03
C ASN A 100 16.47 -24.54 -17.15
N PRO A 101 15.73 -25.66 -17.32
CA PRO A 101 15.91 -26.88 -16.53
C PRO A 101 17.25 -27.60 -16.77
N TYR A 102 18.04 -27.17 -17.76
CA TYR A 102 19.32 -27.76 -18.14
C TYR A 102 20.54 -26.86 -17.83
N GLN A 103 20.35 -25.69 -17.21
CA GLN A 103 21.47 -24.79 -16.91
C GLN A 103 22.48 -25.40 -15.92
N SER A 104 22.03 -26.33 -15.08
CA SER A 104 22.88 -27.14 -14.19
C SER A 104 23.56 -28.33 -14.88
N LEU A 105 23.11 -28.71 -16.08
CA LEU A 105 23.64 -29.85 -16.84
C LEU A 105 24.72 -29.43 -17.86
N SER A 106 24.88 -28.13 -18.14
CA SER A 106 25.95 -27.61 -19.01
C SER A 106 27.36 -27.68 -18.41
N ASN A 107 27.49 -28.08 -17.14
CA ASN A 107 28.78 -28.24 -16.43
C ASN A 107 29.18 -29.71 -16.21
N TYR A 108 28.44 -30.68 -16.76
CA TYR A 108 28.89 -32.07 -16.78
C TYR A 108 29.68 -32.30 -18.06
N ASP A 109 31.00 -32.28 -17.91
CA ASP A 109 31.99 -32.67 -18.91
C ASP A 109 31.54 -33.95 -19.64
N GLY A 110 31.31 -33.81 -20.95
CA GLY A 110 30.69 -34.81 -21.81
C GLY A 110 31.61 -35.99 -22.10
N MET A 111 31.93 -36.78 -21.08
CA MET A 111 32.78 -37.95 -21.24
C MET A 111 31.95 -39.12 -21.81
N PHE A 112 32.01 -39.28 -23.14
CA PHE A 112 31.50 -40.44 -23.84
C PHE A 112 32.25 -41.70 -23.39
N LEU A 113 31.55 -42.62 -22.72
CA LEU A 113 32.02 -43.98 -22.48
C LEU A 113 31.84 -44.81 -23.75
N ASP A 114 32.80 -44.74 -24.67
CA ASP A 114 33.02 -45.83 -25.62
C ASP A 114 34.41 -46.39 -25.42
N HIS A 115 34.50 -47.53 -24.72
CA HIS A 115 35.56 -48.50 -24.95
C HIS A 115 34.97 -49.90 -24.83
N LYS A 116 34.38 -50.37 -25.94
CA LYS A 116 34.29 -51.81 -26.24
C LYS A 116 35.67 -52.30 -26.72
N LYS A 117 36.33 -53.15 -25.93
CA LYS A 117 36.91 -54.45 -26.32
C LYS A 117 37.65 -55.09 -25.15
#